data_AF-A0A2U2D6S5-F1
#
_entry.id   AF-A0A2U2D6S5-F1
#
_cell.length_a   1.000
_cell.length_b   1.000
_cell.length_c   1.000
_cell.angle_alpha   90.00
_cell.angle_beta   90.00
_cell.angle_gamma   90.00
#
_symmetry.space_group_name_H-M   'P 1'
#
loop_
_entity.id
_entity.type
_entity.pdbx_description
1 polymer ?
#
loop_
_entity_poly.entity_id
_entity_poly.type
_entity_poly.pdbx_seq_one_letter_code
_entity_poly.pdbx_strand_id
1 'polypeptide(L)'
;MNGGDLAASNVVFRVERQMKWHEFTDHDSYTAFIEVVDNHVSVVLDDSEHYFTAQQCAEVTKCLVRMLLTYSHLGVFQGCAESILQLETYASWYQLIQARSLSAERDSLQIYESGNKGFEFCASGSFRHPESLPGEPTYYKLAIALDDDLNLPCLSIDGRTFPFDFDETFWLAEQLWVAGNLVTHTEQPINFTVKVPWINEEGQLVLM
;
A
#
# COMPACT_ATOMS: atom_id res chain seq x y z
N MET A 1 12.60 41.12 -11.63
CA MET A 1 13.02 39.72 -11.83
C MET A 1 12.40 38.93 -10.70
N ASN A 2 11.37 38.14 -11.00
CA ASN A 2 10.66 37.31 -10.03
C ASN A 2 11.55 36.10 -9.71
N GLY A 3 12.17 36.10 -8.53
CA GLY A 3 12.63 34.86 -7.91
C GLY A 3 11.40 34.18 -7.33
N GLY A 4 10.88 33.18 -8.05
CA GLY A 4 9.90 32.27 -7.47
C GLY A 4 10.60 31.48 -6.37
N ASP A 5 10.14 31.64 -5.13
CA ASP A 5 10.40 30.67 -4.07
C ASP A 5 9.88 29.31 -4.56
N LEU A 6 10.81 28.44 -4.97
CA LEU A 6 10.56 27.02 -5.05
C LEU A 6 10.30 26.58 -3.61
N ALA A 7 9.03 26.39 -3.27
CA ALA A 7 8.65 25.77 -2.00
C ALA A 7 9.46 24.49 -1.84
N ALA A 8 10.29 24.41 -0.79
CA ALA A 8 11.04 23.21 -0.49
C ALA A 8 10.04 22.09 -0.22
N SER A 9 10.05 21.05 -1.04
CA SER A 9 9.22 19.87 -0.83
C SER A 9 9.52 19.27 0.53
N ASN A 10 8.48 19.00 1.33
CA ASN A 10 8.66 18.52 2.70
C ASN A 10 8.67 17.00 2.70
N VAL A 11 9.86 16.40 2.71
CA VAL A 11 10.03 14.95 2.84
C VAL A 11 9.86 14.56 4.30
N VAL A 12 8.78 13.85 4.62
CA VAL A 12 8.45 13.45 6.01
C VAL A 12 8.88 12.01 6.31
N PHE A 13 9.02 11.19 5.28
CA PHE A 13 9.46 9.80 5.38
C PHE A 13 10.18 9.39 4.11
N ARG A 14 11.28 8.65 4.26
CA ARG A 14 11.98 8.02 3.14
C ARG A 14 12.68 6.77 3.65
N VAL A 15 12.50 5.68 2.94
CA VAL A 15 13.16 4.40 3.21
C VAL A 15 13.59 3.79 1.89
N GLU A 16 14.73 3.11 1.91
CA GLU A 16 15.28 2.43 0.74
C GLU A 16 15.68 1.00 1.11
N ARG A 17 15.64 0.11 0.12
CA ARG A 17 16.12 -1.26 0.26
C ARG A 17 16.75 -1.74 -1.06
N GLN A 18 17.88 -2.44 -0.95
CA GLN A 18 18.42 -3.21 -2.06
C GLN A 18 17.55 -4.45 -2.27
N MET A 19 16.98 -4.57 -3.47
CA MET A 19 16.17 -5.69 -3.92
C MET A 19 16.92 -6.48 -4.98
N LYS A 20 16.70 -7.79 -5.05
CA LYS A 20 17.31 -8.63 -6.07
C LYS A 20 16.53 -8.57 -7.37
N TRP A 21 17.25 -8.69 -8.48
CA TRP A 21 16.65 -9.03 -9.75
C TRP A 21 16.42 -10.54 -9.83
N HIS A 22 15.15 -10.98 -9.79
CA HIS A 22 14.83 -12.41 -9.81
C HIS A 22 14.66 -13.00 -11.21
N GLU A 23 14.54 -12.16 -12.25
CA GLU A 23 14.41 -12.60 -13.65
C GLU A 23 15.75 -12.81 -14.36
N PHE A 24 16.86 -12.29 -13.81
CA PHE A 24 18.18 -12.34 -14.43
C PHE A 24 19.11 -13.30 -13.66
N THR A 25 19.97 -14.02 -14.40
CA THR A 25 20.89 -15.01 -13.80
C THR A 25 22.09 -14.40 -13.08
N ASP A 26 22.34 -13.10 -13.25
CA ASP A 26 23.34 -12.36 -12.48
C ASP A 26 22.72 -11.83 -11.19
N HIS A 27 23.48 -11.88 -10.09
CA HIS A 27 23.12 -11.40 -8.75
C HIS A 27 22.99 -9.87 -8.66
N ASP A 28 22.53 -9.23 -9.72
CA ASP A 28 22.32 -7.81 -9.76
C ASP A 28 21.20 -7.43 -8.79
N SER A 29 21.32 -6.22 -8.25
CA SER A 29 20.32 -5.62 -7.39
C SER A 29 19.84 -4.29 -7.98
N TYR A 30 18.62 -3.90 -7.61
CA TYR A 30 18.13 -2.54 -7.80
C TYR A 30 17.76 -1.94 -6.45
N THR A 31 17.65 -0.61 -6.41
CA THR A 31 17.23 0.08 -5.19
C THR A 31 15.74 0.38 -5.28
N ALA A 32 14.97 -0.15 -4.34
CA ALA A 32 13.57 0.25 -4.15
C ALA A 32 13.49 1.40 -3.15
N PHE A 33 12.59 2.34 -3.39
CA PHE A 33 12.34 3.48 -2.50
C PHE A 33 10.86 3.59 -2.17
N ILE A 34 10.57 3.96 -0.93
CA ILE A 34 9.27 4.48 -0.54
C ILE A 34 9.51 5.83 0.14
N GLU A 35 8.86 6.85 -0.36
CA GLU A 35 8.94 8.19 0.19
C GLU A 35 7.57 8.83 0.36
N VAL A 36 7.45 9.68 1.37
CA VAL A 36 6.30 10.54 1.59
C VAL A 36 6.76 11.99 1.39
N VAL A 37 6.31 12.57 0.28
CA VAL A 37 6.64 13.93 -0.13
C VAL A 37 5.36 14.67 -0.42
N ASP A 38 5.19 15.85 0.16
CA ASP A 38 4.04 16.73 -0.08
C ASP A 38 2.68 16.03 0.07
N ASN A 39 2.58 15.12 1.04
CA ASN A 39 1.40 14.28 1.36
C ASN A 39 1.02 13.23 0.30
N HIS A 40 1.95 12.88 -0.57
CA HIS A 40 1.82 11.75 -1.50
C HIS A 40 2.82 10.67 -1.14
N VAL A 41 2.42 9.41 -1.32
CA VAL A 41 3.36 8.28 -1.23
C VAL A 41 3.91 8.02 -2.64
N SER A 42 5.21 8.15 -2.83
CA SER A 42 5.92 7.68 -4.02
C SER A 42 6.60 6.35 -3.72
N VAL A 43 6.43 5.40 -4.63
CA VAL A 43 7.00 4.06 -4.60
C VAL A 43 7.81 3.89 -5.88
N VAL A 44 9.12 3.74 -5.73
CA VAL A 44 10.04 3.54 -6.85
C VAL A 44 10.55 2.12 -6.83
N LEU A 45 10.28 1.37 -7.90
CA LEU A 45 10.73 0.00 -8.11
C LEU A 45 11.46 -0.06 -9.44
N ASP A 46 12.76 -0.36 -9.42
CA ASP A 46 13.55 -0.50 -10.65
C ASP A 46 13.36 0.71 -11.61
N ASP A 47 13.66 1.90 -11.06
CA ASP A 47 13.50 3.21 -11.71
C ASP A 47 12.06 3.53 -12.20
N SER A 48 11.08 2.69 -11.86
CA SER A 48 9.65 2.89 -12.11
C SER A 48 9.01 3.60 -10.94
N GLU A 49 8.62 4.85 -11.11
CA GLU A 49 7.94 5.63 -10.07
C GLU A 49 6.41 5.47 -10.12
N HIS A 50 5.80 5.22 -8.97
CA HIS A 50 4.37 5.02 -8.81
C HIS A 50 3.85 5.77 -7.58
N TYR A 51 2.77 6.52 -7.76
CA TYR A 51 2.17 7.32 -6.70
C TYR A 51 0.93 6.64 -6.12
N PHE A 52 0.86 6.58 -4.79
CA PHE A 52 -0.26 6.00 -4.05
C PHE A 52 -0.90 7.00 -3.08
N THR A 53 -2.23 6.93 -2.98
CA THR A 53 -2.98 7.52 -1.85
C THR A 53 -2.82 6.67 -0.59
N ALA A 54 -3.23 7.19 0.58
CA ALA A 54 -3.21 6.39 1.81
C ALA A 54 -4.10 5.15 1.68
N GLN A 55 -5.26 5.28 1.03
CA GLN A 55 -6.16 4.16 0.76
C GLN A 55 -5.50 3.10 -0.13
N GLN A 56 -4.85 3.51 -1.22
CA GLN A 56 -4.17 2.59 -2.14
C GLN A 56 -3.03 1.86 -1.43
N CYS A 57 -2.25 2.56 -0.60
CA CYS A 57 -1.23 1.94 0.25
C CYS A 57 -1.83 0.87 1.17
N ALA A 58 -2.95 1.19 1.83
CA ALA A 58 -3.63 0.24 2.71
C ALA A 58 -4.16 -0.98 1.97
N GLU A 59 -4.73 -0.79 0.78
CA GLU A 59 -5.26 -1.86 -0.05
C GLU A 59 -4.16 -2.81 -0.52
N VAL A 60 -3.04 -2.28 -1.02
CA VAL A 60 -1.86 -3.07 -1.43
C VAL A 60 -1.29 -3.81 -0.22
N THR A 61 -1.10 -3.11 0.90
CA THR A 61 -0.64 -3.71 2.16
C THR A 61 -1.51 -4.90 2.56
N LYS A 62 -2.84 -4.72 2.58
CA LYS A 62 -3.80 -5.78 2.93
C LYS A 62 -3.62 -7.02 2.05
N CYS A 63 -3.48 -6.82 0.74
CA CYS A 63 -3.30 -7.92 -0.20
C CYS A 63 -1.95 -8.62 -0.04
N LEU A 64 -0.85 -7.87 0.12
CA LEU A 64 0.48 -8.43 0.38
C LEU A 64 0.51 -9.23 1.70
N VAL A 65 -0.07 -8.67 2.77
CA VAL A 65 -0.16 -9.33 4.08
C VAL A 65 -0.95 -10.63 3.99
N ARG A 66 -2.12 -10.61 3.32
CA ARG A 66 -2.94 -11.81 3.15
C ARG A 66 -2.21 -12.89 2.36
N MET A 67 -1.47 -12.49 1.33
CA MET A 67 -0.61 -13.39 0.55
C MET A 67 0.46 -14.03 1.45
N LEU A 68 1.22 -13.23 2.20
CA LEU A 68 2.26 -13.70 3.12
C LEU A 68 1.71 -14.66 4.18
N LEU A 69 0.57 -14.34 4.79
CA LEU A 69 -0.10 -15.22 5.75
C LEU A 69 -0.56 -16.54 5.10
N THR A 70 -1.10 -16.48 3.88
CA THR A 70 -1.51 -17.67 3.12
C THR A 70 -0.33 -18.60 2.89
N TYR A 71 0.78 -18.07 2.38
CA TYR A 71 1.99 -18.87 2.11
C TYR A 71 2.72 -19.30 3.39
N SER A 72 2.56 -18.55 4.49
CA SER A 72 3.04 -18.98 5.80
C SER A 72 2.27 -20.21 6.30
N HIS A 73 0.94 -20.18 6.24
CA HIS A 73 0.10 -21.31 6.65
C HIS A 73 0.32 -22.57 5.78
N LEU A 74 0.72 -22.40 4.52
CA LEU A 74 1.08 -23.49 3.62
C LEU A 74 2.52 -24.02 3.83
N GLY A 75 3.31 -23.38 4.69
CA GLY A 75 4.71 -23.75 4.95
C GLY A 75 5.68 -23.36 3.83
N VAL A 76 5.24 -22.56 2.86
CA VAL A 76 6.08 -22.03 1.76
C VAL A 76 6.95 -20.88 2.28
N PHE A 77 6.37 -20.00 3.10
CA PHE A 77 7.08 -18.92 3.79
C PHE A 77 7.31 -19.27 5.26
N GLN A 78 8.57 -19.38 5.68
CA GLN A 78 8.93 -19.65 7.07
C GLN A 78 9.19 -18.35 7.84
N GLY A 79 8.16 -17.52 7.99
CA GLY A 79 8.21 -16.39 8.91
C GLY A 79 8.35 -16.86 10.37
N CYS A 80 9.06 -16.09 11.21
CA CYS A 80 9.06 -16.36 12.64
C CYS A 80 7.69 -15.99 13.25
N ALA A 81 7.39 -16.50 14.45
CA ALA A 81 6.11 -16.23 15.13
C ALA A 81 5.86 -14.72 15.32
N GLU A 82 6.91 -13.94 15.56
CA GLU A 82 6.82 -12.48 15.69
C GLU A 82 6.42 -11.81 14.37
N SER A 83 7.02 -12.21 13.25
CA SER A 83 6.66 -11.71 11.93
C SER A 83 5.21 -12.04 11.55
N ILE A 84 4.73 -13.23 11.89
CA ILE A 84 3.33 -13.63 11.64
C ILE A 84 2.38 -12.74 12.45
N LEU A 85 2.66 -12.51 13.73
CA LEU A 85 1.85 -11.62 14.58
C LEU A 85 1.85 -10.17 14.08
N GLN A 86 2.99 -9.71 13.54
CA GLN A 86 3.13 -8.40 12.93
C GLN A 86 2.27 -8.28 11.66
N LEU A 87 2.24 -9.31 10.81
CA LEU A 87 1.35 -9.38 9.64
C LEU A 87 -0.13 -9.31 10.05
N GLU A 88 -0.55 -10.08 11.06
CA GLU A 88 -1.92 -10.02 11.58
C GLU A 88 -2.30 -8.63 12.11
N THR A 89 -1.32 -7.94 12.71
CA THR A 89 -1.47 -6.55 13.14
C THR A 89 -1.70 -5.63 11.96
N TYR A 90 -0.89 -5.71 10.89
CA TYR A 90 -1.07 -4.91 9.68
C TYR A 90 -2.43 -5.14 9.01
N ALA A 91 -2.91 -6.39 8.97
CA ALA A 91 -4.23 -6.71 8.46
C ALA A 91 -5.35 -6.00 9.24
N SER A 92 -5.17 -5.82 10.56
CA SER A 92 -6.12 -5.11 11.41
C SER A 92 -6.09 -3.59 11.18
N TRP A 93 -4.89 -3.03 10.96
CA TRP A 93 -4.72 -1.59 10.73
C TRP A 93 -5.29 -1.09 9.39
N TYR A 94 -5.45 -1.98 8.40
CA TYR A 94 -6.16 -1.67 7.15
C TYR A 94 -7.51 -0.98 7.41
N GLN A 95 -8.29 -1.51 8.38
CA GLN A 95 -9.61 -0.98 8.70
C GLN A 95 -9.54 0.46 9.21
N LEU A 96 -8.44 0.83 9.89
CA LEU A 96 -8.24 2.16 10.44
C LEU A 96 -7.86 3.17 9.35
N ILE A 97 -7.02 2.79 8.39
CA ILE A 97 -6.73 3.65 7.23
C ILE A 97 -8.00 3.83 6.38
N GLN A 98 -8.71 2.73 6.09
CA GLN A 98 -9.96 2.78 5.33
C GLN A 98 -11.01 3.69 5.97
N ALA A 99 -11.11 3.69 7.31
CA ALA A 99 -12.03 4.56 8.04
C ALA A 99 -11.65 6.05 8.01
N ARG A 100 -10.40 6.38 7.67
CA ARG A 100 -9.84 7.74 7.71
C ARG A 100 -9.56 8.34 6.32
N SER A 101 -9.45 7.51 5.28
CA SER A 101 -9.23 7.93 3.91
C SER A 101 -10.54 8.21 3.16
N LEU A 102 -10.50 9.11 2.18
CA LEU A 102 -11.62 9.31 1.25
C LEU A 102 -11.68 8.14 0.26
N SER A 103 -12.57 7.17 0.53
CA SER A 103 -12.68 5.96 -0.30
C SER A 103 -13.23 6.24 -1.70
N ALA A 104 -12.45 5.96 -2.75
CA ALA A 104 -13.00 5.84 -4.11
C ALA A 104 -13.39 4.37 -4.40
N GLU A 105 -14.54 4.15 -5.06
CA GLU A 105 -15.05 2.80 -5.38
C GLU A 105 -14.05 1.93 -6.15
N ARG A 106 -13.14 2.56 -6.90
CA ARG A 106 -12.12 1.90 -7.73
C ARG A 106 -10.72 1.93 -7.10
N ASP A 107 -10.56 2.11 -5.80
CA ASP A 107 -9.28 1.90 -5.11
C ASP A 107 -9.34 0.62 -4.27
N SER A 108 -9.70 -0.50 -4.93
CA SER A 108 -9.80 -1.82 -4.33
C SER A 108 -9.30 -2.91 -5.27
N LEU A 109 -8.74 -3.98 -4.69
CA LEU A 109 -8.31 -5.17 -5.43
C LEU A 109 -9.27 -6.31 -5.14
N GLN A 110 -9.73 -6.97 -6.21
CA GLN A 110 -10.48 -8.20 -6.08
C GLN A 110 -9.51 -9.36 -5.84
N ILE A 111 -9.71 -10.09 -4.74
CA ILE A 111 -8.90 -11.26 -4.39
C ILE A 111 -9.58 -12.51 -4.98
N TYR A 112 -8.78 -13.32 -5.65
CA TYR A 112 -9.12 -14.62 -6.21
C TYR A 112 -8.27 -15.67 -5.49
N GLU A 113 -8.94 -16.61 -4.82
CA GLU A 113 -8.29 -17.73 -4.13
C GLU A 113 -8.85 -19.03 -4.70
N SER A 114 -7.98 -19.83 -5.30
CA SER A 114 -8.34 -21.16 -5.80
C SER A 114 -8.21 -22.20 -4.69
N GLY A 115 -9.35 -22.73 -4.26
CA GLY A 115 -9.43 -23.73 -3.18
C GLY A 115 -8.78 -25.08 -3.49
N ASN A 116 -8.40 -25.33 -4.75
CA ASN A 116 -7.87 -26.64 -5.15
C ASN A 116 -6.39 -26.83 -4.82
N LYS A 117 -5.64 -25.74 -4.57
CA LYS A 117 -4.20 -25.84 -4.31
C LYS A 117 -3.60 -24.83 -3.35
N GLY A 118 -4.27 -23.77 -2.90
CA GLY A 118 -3.64 -22.78 -1.99
C GLY A 118 -2.44 -21.99 -2.58
N PHE A 119 -1.89 -22.43 -3.71
CA PHE A 119 -0.74 -21.86 -4.38
C PHE A 119 -1.08 -20.67 -5.30
N GLU A 120 -2.35 -20.41 -5.56
CA GLU A 120 -2.81 -19.42 -6.56
C GLU A 120 -3.43 -18.20 -5.87
N PHE A 121 -2.72 -17.53 -4.95
CA PHE A 121 -3.16 -16.22 -4.49
C PHE A 121 -3.01 -15.22 -5.63
N CYS A 122 -4.10 -14.56 -5.99
CA CYS A 122 -4.08 -13.45 -6.93
C CYS A 122 -5.03 -12.36 -6.45
N ALA A 123 -4.57 -11.11 -6.46
CA ALA A 123 -5.40 -9.94 -6.28
C ALA A 123 -5.20 -9.01 -7.47
N SER A 124 -6.26 -8.50 -8.08
CA SER A 124 -6.12 -7.55 -9.19
C SER A 124 -7.23 -6.53 -9.24
N GLY A 125 -6.95 -5.40 -9.87
CA GLY A 125 -7.89 -4.32 -10.03
C GLY A 125 -7.29 -3.18 -10.83
N SER A 126 -7.85 -1.99 -10.62
CA SER A 126 -7.31 -0.75 -11.15
C SER A 126 -7.39 0.28 -10.07
N PHE A 127 -6.44 1.20 -10.02
CA PHE A 127 -6.39 2.30 -9.07
C PHE A 127 -6.42 3.62 -9.81
N ARG A 128 -6.99 4.65 -9.19
CA ARG A 128 -6.98 5.98 -9.80
C ARG A 128 -5.58 6.58 -9.70
N HIS A 129 -5.11 7.25 -10.77
CA HIS A 129 -3.90 8.07 -10.65
C HIS A 129 -4.16 9.23 -9.68
N PRO A 130 -3.36 9.40 -8.60
CA PRO A 130 -3.52 10.51 -7.67
C PRO A 130 -3.39 11.88 -8.36
N GLU A 131 -2.60 11.95 -9.43
CA GLU A 131 -2.23 13.20 -10.11
C GLU A 131 -2.91 13.41 -11.47
N SER A 132 -3.90 12.58 -11.84
CA SER A 132 -4.44 12.56 -13.22
C SER A 132 -4.87 13.95 -13.71
N LEU A 133 -4.25 14.43 -14.80
CA LEU A 133 -4.68 15.65 -15.48
C LEU A 133 -5.84 15.37 -16.45
N PRO A 134 -6.60 16.41 -16.86
CA PRO A 134 -7.66 16.25 -17.86
C PRO A 134 -7.10 15.73 -19.19
N GLY A 135 -7.56 14.55 -19.62
CA GLY A 135 -7.16 13.92 -20.89
C GLY A 135 -6.18 12.76 -20.75
N GLU A 136 -5.67 12.50 -19.55
CA GLU A 136 -4.82 11.35 -19.24
C GLU A 136 -5.64 10.12 -18.81
N PRO A 137 -5.08 8.90 -18.94
CA PRO A 137 -5.66 7.71 -18.32
C PRO A 137 -5.93 8.00 -16.85
N THR A 138 -7.20 7.85 -16.45
CA THR A 138 -7.61 8.16 -15.07
C THR A 138 -7.21 7.04 -14.10
N TYR A 139 -6.89 5.85 -14.62
CA TYR A 139 -6.59 4.66 -13.84
C TYR A 139 -5.43 3.87 -14.42
N TYR A 140 -4.67 3.23 -13.54
CA TYR A 140 -3.67 2.21 -13.87
C TYR A 140 -4.12 0.85 -13.34
N LYS A 141 -3.60 -0.22 -13.92
CA LYS A 141 -3.86 -1.59 -13.47
C LYS A 141 -2.84 -2.02 -12.43
N LEU A 142 -3.31 -2.77 -11.43
CA LEU A 142 -2.46 -3.35 -10.42
C LEU A 142 -2.84 -4.82 -10.18
N ALA A 143 -1.84 -5.67 -10.01
CA ALA A 143 -2.02 -7.06 -9.62
C ALA A 143 -0.96 -7.49 -8.61
N ILE A 144 -1.34 -8.36 -7.68
CA ILE A 144 -0.46 -9.03 -6.72
C ILE A 144 -0.71 -10.51 -6.88
N ALA A 145 0.33 -11.29 -7.16
CA ALA A 145 0.21 -12.72 -7.32
C ALA A 145 1.46 -13.43 -6.84
N LEU A 146 1.43 -14.75 -6.84
CA LEU A 146 2.64 -15.56 -6.89
C LEU A 146 2.96 -15.85 -8.35
N ASP A 147 4.17 -15.55 -8.77
CA ASP A 147 4.67 -15.90 -10.09
C ASP A 147 4.82 -17.42 -10.21
N ASP A 148 4.19 -18.02 -11.22
CA ASP A 148 4.16 -19.48 -11.39
C ASP A 148 5.53 -20.06 -11.78
N ASP A 149 6.36 -19.29 -12.49
CA ASP A 149 7.66 -19.73 -12.98
C ASP A 149 8.73 -19.58 -11.88
N LEU A 150 8.71 -18.45 -11.17
CA LEU A 150 9.68 -18.12 -10.12
C LEU A 150 9.27 -18.64 -8.74
N ASN A 151 7.98 -18.94 -8.51
CA ASN A 151 7.39 -19.22 -7.20
C ASN A 151 7.65 -18.09 -6.18
N LEU A 152 7.64 -16.85 -6.67
CA LEU A 152 7.91 -15.66 -5.88
C LEU A 152 6.70 -14.71 -5.89
N PRO A 153 6.41 -14.03 -4.78
CA PRO A 153 5.53 -12.87 -4.78
C PRO A 153 5.86 -11.90 -5.91
N CYS A 154 4.84 -11.33 -6.55
CA CYS A 154 5.02 -10.28 -7.53
C CYS A 154 3.98 -9.17 -7.36
N LEU A 155 4.42 -7.93 -7.65
CA LEU A 155 3.54 -6.79 -7.85
C LEU A 155 3.62 -6.41 -9.32
N SER A 156 2.50 -6.33 -10.00
CA SER A 156 2.40 -5.83 -11.37
C SER A 156 1.70 -4.48 -11.38
N ILE A 157 2.30 -3.49 -12.03
CA ILE A 157 1.72 -2.15 -12.22
C ILE A 157 1.79 -1.82 -13.71
N ASP A 158 0.64 -1.59 -14.34
CA ASP A 158 0.49 -1.35 -15.78
C ASP A 158 1.22 -2.37 -16.69
N GLY A 159 1.29 -3.62 -16.24
CA GLY A 159 1.89 -4.73 -16.99
C GLY A 159 3.40 -4.85 -16.83
N ARG A 160 4.06 -3.97 -16.07
CA ARG A 160 5.42 -4.20 -15.57
C ARG A 160 5.33 -5.00 -14.29
N THR A 161 6.06 -6.11 -14.20
CA THR A 161 6.01 -7.05 -13.08
C THR A 161 7.30 -6.96 -12.28
N PHE A 162 7.16 -6.90 -10.96
CA PHE A 162 8.25 -6.81 -10.02
C PHE A 162 8.17 -8.03 -9.09
N PRO A 163 8.97 -9.08 -9.34
CA PRO A 163 9.08 -10.21 -8.43
C PRO A 163 9.89 -9.82 -7.19
N PHE A 164 9.54 -10.42 -6.06
CA PHE A 164 10.16 -10.21 -4.75
C PHE A 164 10.35 -11.54 -4.03
N ASP A 165 11.40 -11.68 -3.24
CA ASP A 165 11.41 -12.71 -2.21
C ASP A 165 10.43 -12.36 -1.07
N PHE A 166 10.18 -13.32 -0.19
CA PHE A 166 9.21 -13.13 0.89
C PHE A 166 9.64 -12.04 1.89
N ASP A 167 10.94 -11.83 2.10
CA ASP A 167 11.45 -10.81 3.02
C ASP A 167 11.35 -9.41 2.39
N GLU A 168 11.56 -9.31 1.08
CA GLU A 168 11.35 -8.10 0.28
C GLU A 168 9.86 -7.73 0.27
N THR A 169 8.98 -8.73 0.10
CA THR A 169 7.52 -8.57 0.15
C THR A 169 7.04 -8.09 1.52
N PHE A 170 7.59 -8.68 2.60
CA PHE A 170 7.28 -8.28 3.97
C PHE A 170 7.66 -6.80 4.20
N TRP A 171 8.86 -6.41 3.78
CA TRP A 171 9.30 -5.02 3.90
C TRP A 171 8.41 -4.08 3.09
N LEU A 172 8.04 -4.45 1.87
CA LEU A 172 7.16 -3.64 1.05
C LEU A 172 5.81 -3.40 1.75
N ALA A 173 5.22 -4.46 2.31
CA ALA A 173 3.97 -4.35 3.07
C ALA A 173 4.12 -3.44 4.30
N GLU A 174 5.20 -3.59 5.07
CA GLU A 174 5.46 -2.75 6.24
C GLU A 174 5.63 -1.27 5.85
N GLN A 175 6.44 -0.98 4.84
CA GLN A 175 6.74 0.40 4.47
C GLN A 175 5.52 1.10 3.84
N LEU A 176 4.71 0.38 3.05
CA LEU A 176 3.43 0.89 2.54
C LEU A 176 2.44 1.17 3.67
N TRP A 177 2.41 0.32 4.70
CA TRP A 177 1.61 0.56 5.89
C TRP A 177 2.06 1.83 6.62
N VAL A 178 3.36 2.02 6.86
CA VAL A 178 3.89 3.22 7.51
C VAL A 178 3.56 4.47 6.68
N ALA A 179 3.90 4.46 5.39
CA ALA A 179 3.69 5.59 4.50
C ALA A 179 2.19 5.96 4.37
N GLY A 180 1.32 4.95 4.18
CA GLY A 180 -0.12 5.16 4.13
C GLY A 180 -0.65 5.79 5.42
N ASN A 181 -0.24 5.30 6.59
CA ASN A 181 -0.64 5.90 7.87
C ASN A 181 -0.21 7.36 8.00
N LEU A 182 1.01 7.71 7.57
CA LEU A 182 1.48 9.10 7.62
C LEU A 182 0.61 10.02 6.77
N VAL A 183 0.20 9.56 5.57
CA VAL A 183 -0.66 10.34 4.66
C VAL A 183 -2.13 10.40 5.11
N THR A 184 -2.65 9.41 5.87
CA THR A 184 -4.04 9.50 6.39
C THR A 184 -4.30 10.71 7.28
N HIS A 185 -3.26 11.28 7.89
CA HIS A 185 -3.39 12.43 8.79
C HIS A 185 -3.58 13.75 8.01
N THR A 186 -3.30 13.74 6.71
CA THR A 186 -3.39 14.89 5.81
C THR A 186 -4.55 14.78 4.82
N GLU A 187 -5.06 13.57 4.56
CA GLU A 187 -6.27 13.33 3.75
C GLU A 187 -7.59 13.62 4.49
N GLN A 188 -7.53 13.95 5.79
CA GLN A 188 -8.74 14.32 6.54
C GLN A 188 -9.40 15.55 5.91
N PRO A 189 -10.70 15.51 5.58
CA PRO A 189 -11.40 16.73 5.24
C PRO A 189 -11.33 17.68 6.44
N ILE A 190 -10.97 18.94 6.19
CA ILE A 190 -10.98 20.07 7.13
C ILE A 190 -12.36 20.30 7.81
N ASN A 191 -13.38 19.49 7.49
CA ASN A 191 -14.76 19.64 7.95
C ASN A 191 -15.34 18.39 8.64
N PHE A 192 -14.57 17.69 9.49
CA PHE A 192 -15.22 17.05 10.64
C PHE A 192 -15.22 18.03 11.81
N THR A 193 -16.17 18.98 11.79
CA THR A 193 -16.77 19.41 13.06
C THR A 193 -17.44 18.18 13.64
N VAL A 194 -16.68 17.37 14.39
CA VAL A 194 -17.28 16.44 15.35
C VAL A 194 -18.04 17.34 16.30
N LYS A 195 -19.36 17.45 16.12
CA LYS A 195 -20.22 18.09 17.11
C LYS A 195 -20.14 17.19 18.33
N VAL A 196 -19.29 17.58 19.29
CA VAL A 196 -19.11 16.84 20.51
C VAL A 196 -20.48 16.75 21.19
N PRO A 197 -21.00 15.54 21.45
CA PRO A 197 -22.22 15.39 22.23
C PRO A 197 -21.99 16.04 23.59
N TRP A 198 -22.89 16.92 24.01
CA TRP A 198 -22.82 17.52 25.33
C TRP A 198 -24.09 17.20 26.11
N ILE A 199 -23.95 17.19 27.42
CA ILE A 199 -25.05 16.90 28.35
C ILE A 199 -25.64 18.24 28.78
N ASN A 200 -26.94 18.42 28.55
CA ASN A 200 -27.63 19.64 28.98
C ASN A 200 -27.78 19.69 30.51
N GLU A 201 -28.25 20.82 31.04
CA GLU A 201 -28.45 21.00 32.49
C GLU A 201 -29.47 20.03 33.10
N GLU A 202 -30.23 19.31 32.27
CA GLU A 202 -31.21 18.30 32.65
C GLU A 202 -30.64 16.87 32.59
N GLY A 203 -29.34 16.72 32.30
CA GLY A 203 -28.66 15.42 32.27
C GLY A 203 -28.90 14.61 31.00
N GLN A 204 -29.44 15.21 29.94
CA GLN A 204 -29.72 14.53 28.67
C GLN A 204 -28.59 14.72 27.67
N LEU A 205 -28.25 13.63 26.99
CA LEU A 205 -27.24 13.59 25.94
C LEU A 205 -27.84 14.16 24.66
N VAL A 206 -27.37 15.34 24.24
CA VAL A 206 -27.87 16.02 23.04
C VAL A 206 -26.88 15.80 21.90
N LEU A 207 -27.37 15.16 20.84
CA LEU A 207 -26.69 15.02 19.56
C LEU A 207 -27.23 16.09 18.62
N MET A 208 -26.35 16.92 18.06
CA MET A 208 -26.70 17.97 17.08
C MET A 208 -26.41 17.54 15.64
#